data_AF-A0AAQ5YCM5-F1
#
_entry.id   AF-A0AAQ5YCM5-F1
#
_cell.length_a   1.000
_cell.length_b   1.000
_cell.length_c   1.000
_cell.angle_alpha   90.00
_cell.angle_beta   90.00
_cell.angle_gamma   90.00
#
_symmetry.space_group_name_H-M   'P 1'
#
loop_
_entity.id
_entity.type
_entity.pdbx_description
1 polymer ?
#
loop_
_entity_poly.entity_id
_entity_poly.type
_entity_poly.pdbx_seq_one_letter_code
_entity_poly.pdbx_strand_id
1 'polypeptide(L)'
;MGPRSPQSTGSHQGEPFAMMTRANQMVNVLTEENRLLRQEMEACREKVTRLHKLETEIQLVSEAYENLAKSSSKREALEKTMRNKLELEVRRLHDFNRDLRERMETANKQLAAKECDGSEDNRKTISQLLTQNKETLREKEKLEMELNALRSTTEDQRRHIEIRDQALNNAQAKVVKLEEELKKKQVYVEKVERMQQALAQLQAACEKREQLEHRLRTRLERELESLRMQQRQGGSQNSGVVPSEYNAAALMEHLREKEERILALEADMTKWEQKYLEESVMRQFALDAAASVATQRDTSAAVINHSPSNSYDTSVEARIQKEEEEILMANRRCLDMESRIKNLHAQIIEKDAMIKVLHQRSRKEPIKSDVPSAMRPSKSLMSISNTGSGGSGLLSHSLGLSSSPITEERKDTSWKGSLGVLLSPEFRTESLRTESISSSPSPVLPSTPMTAGHSKTGSRDSCTQTDKGQGQDTSKPSTPALQSMTLPARLSSPSPVYIPDRIAGQLTLSIRDIIPILYFLFS
;
A
#
# COMPACT_ATOMS: atom_id res chain seq x y z
N MET A 1 -185.96 -116.49 27.00
CA MET A 1 -184.61 -117.08 26.97
C MET A 1 -183.62 -115.91 26.96
N GLY A 2 -182.71 -115.67 27.93
CA GLY A 2 -182.23 -116.52 29.04
C GLY A 2 -181.26 -117.59 28.54
N PRO A 3 -180.11 -117.87 29.20
CA PRO A 3 -179.67 -117.56 30.58
C PRO A 3 -178.42 -116.61 30.63
N ARG A 4 -177.62 -116.47 31.71
CA ARG A 4 -177.83 -116.15 33.15
C ARG A 4 -176.45 -115.83 33.78
N SER A 5 -176.39 -114.95 34.79
CA SER A 5 -175.15 -114.52 35.49
C SER A 5 -174.47 -115.63 36.33
N PRO A 6 -173.21 -115.41 36.78
CA PRO A 6 -173.03 -114.93 38.17
C PRO A 6 -171.99 -113.79 38.34
N GLN A 7 -171.90 -113.25 39.56
CA GLN A 7 -170.94 -112.20 39.98
C GLN A 7 -169.74 -112.78 40.75
N SER A 8 -168.59 -112.10 40.74
CA SER A 8 -167.70 -111.98 41.92
C SER A 8 -166.74 -110.78 41.80
N THR A 9 -166.18 -110.36 42.93
CA THR A 9 -165.42 -109.10 43.17
C THR A 9 -163.92 -109.17 42.89
N GLY A 10 -163.22 -108.03 42.70
CA GLY A 10 -161.75 -108.03 42.71
C GLY A 10 -160.98 -106.73 42.35
N SER A 11 -160.70 -105.89 43.37
CA SER A 11 -159.55 -104.96 43.50
C SER A 11 -159.29 -103.80 42.50
N HIS A 12 -159.18 -102.57 43.03
CA HIS A 12 -158.62 -101.39 42.35
C HIS A 12 -157.17 -101.12 42.85
N GLN A 13 -156.13 -101.21 42.00
CA GLN A 13 -154.76 -100.79 42.38
C GLN A 13 -153.90 -100.12 41.27
N GLY A 14 -154.40 -99.93 40.04
CA GLY A 14 -153.56 -99.45 38.92
C GLY A 14 -153.27 -97.94 38.87
N GLU A 15 -154.29 -97.09 39.02
CA GLU A 15 -154.18 -95.67 38.65
C GLU A 15 -153.29 -94.79 39.55
N PRO A 16 -153.32 -94.90 40.90
CA PRO A 16 -152.50 -94.03 41.76
C PRO A 16 -151.01 -94.24 41.51
N PHE A 17 -150.60 -95.50 41.30
CA PHE A 17 -149.21 -95.84 40.99
C PHE A 17 -148.78 -95.24 39.65
N ALA A 18 -149.59 -95.38 38.60
CA ALA A 18 -149.30 -94.81 37.28
C ALA A 18 -149.30 -93.27 37.25
N MET A 19 -150.01 -92.59 38.16
CA MET A 19 -149.87 -91.15 38.35
C MET A 19 -148.58 -90.81 39.11
N MET A 20 -148.25 -91.55 40.18
CA MET A 20 -147.01 -91.37 40.95
C MET A 20 -145.75 -91.62 40.10
N THR A 21 -145.74 -92.62 39.22
CA THR A 21 -144.62 -92.85 38.28
C THR A 21 -144.44 -91.68 37.32
N ARG A 22 -145.54 -91.14 36.76
CA ARG A 22 -145.48 -89.96 35.86
C ARG A 22 -145.04 -88.70 36.59
N ALA A 23 -145.49 -88.48 37.82
CA ALA A 23 -145.04 -87.38 38.67
C ALA A 23 -143.54 -87.50 39.00
N ASN A 24 -143.07 -88.68 39.41
CA ASN A 24 -141.64 -88.92 39.67
C ASN A 24 -140.79 -88.77 38.40
N GLN A 25 -141.27 -89.21 37.24
CA GLN A 25 -140.58 -89.03 35.97
C GLN A 25 -140.47 -87.54 35.59
N MET A 26 -141.54 -86.76 35.77
CA MET A 26 -141.53 -85.32 35.56
C MET A 26 -140.60 -84.60 36.54
N VAL A 27 -140.59 -84.98 37.83
CA VAL A 27 -139.65 -84.45 38.84
C VAL A 27 -138.20 -84.79 38.48
N ASN A 28 -137.91 -85.99 37.98
CA ASN A 28 -136.57 -86.35 37.53
C ASN A 28 -136.12 -85.51 36.33
N VAL A 29 -136.99 -85.31 35.34
CA VAL A 29 -136.70 -84.44 34.18
C VAL A 29 -136.46 -82.98 34.63
N LEU A 30 -137.32 -82.43 35.47
CA LEU A 30 -137.17 -81.06 36.00
C LEU A 30 -135.91 -80.91 36.88
N THR A 31 -135.52 -81.96 37.61
CA THR A 31 -134.30 -81.95 38.42
C THR A 31 -133.05 -81.98 37.53
N GLU A 32 -133.05 -82.77 36.46
CA GLU A 32 -131.98 -82.84 35.47
C GLU A 32 -131.88 -81.54 34.66
N GLU A 33 -133.01 -80.95 34.26
CA GLU A 33 -133.07 -79.63 33.62
C GLU A 33 -132.54 -78.54 34.57
N ASN A 34 -132.91 -78.56 35.86
CA ASN A 34 -132.36 -77.63 36.85
C ASN A 34 -130.86 -77.85 37.10
N ARG A 35 -130.36 -79.09 36.98
CA ARG A 35 -128.93 -79.42 37.03
C ARG A 35 -128.18 -78.85 35.82
N LEU A 36 -128.73 -79.00 34.62
CA LEU A 36 -128.16 -78.45 33.38
C LEU A 36 -128.17 -76.92 33.38
N LEU A 37 -129.29 -76.27 33.71
CA LEU A 37 -129.39 -74.81 33.81
C LEU A 37 -128.40 -74.21 34.82
N ARG A 38 -128.14 -74.90 35.95
CA ARG A 38 -127.08 -74.51 36.90
C ARG A 38 -125.69 -74.61 36.29
N GLN A 39 -125.41 -75.66 35.51
CA GLN A 39 -124.12 -75.82 34.82
C GLN A 39 -123.93 -74.79 33.71
N GLU A 40 -124.98 -74.46 32.95
CA GLU A 40 -124.93 -73.37 31.96
C GLU A 40 -124.72 -72.00 32.60
N MET A 41 -125.40 -71.72 33.72
CA MET A 41 -125.19 -70.49 34.49
C MET A 41 -123.76 -70.37 35.02
N GLU A 42 -123.15 -71.46 35.48
CA GLU A 42 -121.75 -71.45 35.93
C GLU A 42 -120.77 -71.31 34.75
N ALA A 43 -121.00 -72.02 33.64
CA ALA A 43 -120.23 -71.82 32.41
C ALA A 43 -120.35 -70.39 31.86
N CYS A 44 -121.48 -69.71 32.09
CA CYS A 44 -121.64 -68.29 31.78
C CYS A 44 -120.88 -67.37 32.76
N ARG A 45 -120.83 -67.68 34.07
CA ARG A 45 -119.95 -66.98 35.03
C ARG A 45 -118.47 -67.11 34.66
N GLU A 46 -118.04 -68.31 34.25
CA GLU A 46 -116.68 -68.52 33.74
C GLU A 46 -116.38 -67.78 32.45
N LYS A 47 -117.37 -67.61 31.55
CA LYS A 47 -117.22 -66.79 30.34
C LYS A 47 -117.06 -65.31 30.71
N VAL A 48 -117.89 -64.79 31.63
CA VAL A 48 -117.80 -63.39 32.10
C VAL A 48 -116.47 -63.12 32.78
N THR A 49 -116.00 -63.99 33.68
CA THR A 49 -114.70 -63.80 34.35
C THR A 49 -113.50 -63.94 33.39
N ARG A 50 -113.61 -64.75 32.32
CA ARG A 50 -112.61 -64.78 31.23
C ARG A 50 -112.65 -63.52 30.38
N LEU A 51 -113.83 -63.04 29.99
CA LEU A 51 -113.99 -61.79 29.22
C LEU A 51 -113.41 -60.60 29.98
N HIS A 52 -113.67 -60.49 31.29
CA HIS A 52 -113.13 -59.39 32.10
C HIS A 52 -111.60 -59.44 32.24
N LYS A 53 -110.98 -60.63 32.27
CA LYS A 53 -109.51 -60.76 32.20
C LYS A 53 -108.95 -60.32 30.85
N LEU A 54 -109.58 -60.73 29.75
CA LEU A 54 -109.17 -60.30 28.40
C LEU A 54 -109.34 -58.78 28.24
N GLU A 55 -110.38 -58.19 28.84
CA GLU A 55 -110.62 -56.75 28.85
C GLU A 55 -109.53 -55.98 29.62
N THR A 56 -109.10 -56.46 30.80
CA THR A 56 -107.99 -55.83 31.53
C THR A 56 -106.64 -56.05 30.84
N GLU A 57 -106.41 -57.21 30.20
CA GLU A 57 -105.23 -57.46 29.36
C GLU A 57 -105.20 -56.49 28.15
N ILE A 58 -106.32 -56.27 27.47
CA ILE A 58 -106.45 -55.29 26.37
C ILE A 58 -106.16 -53.86 26.85
N GLN A 59 -106.65 -53.48 28.03
CA GLN A 59 -106.38 -52.16 28.62
C GLN A 59 -104.87 -51.98 28.92
N LEU A 60 -104.23 -52.98 29.55
CA LEU A 60 -102.80 -52.95 29.86
C LEU A 60 -101.92 -52.92 28.59
N VAL A 61 -102.28 -53.69 27.55
CA VAL A 61 -101.59 -53.65 26.25
C VAL A 61 -101.77 -52.30 25.56
N SER A 62 -102.96 -51.70 25.65
CA SER A 62 -103.24 -50.37 25.09
C SER A 62 -102.43 -49.27 25.79
N GLU A 63 -102.35 -49.30 27.13
CA GLU A 63 -101.51 -48.38 27.90
C GLU A 63 -100.02 -48.57 27.58
N ALA A 64 -99.54 -49.82 27.51
CA ALA A 64 -98.16 -50.13 27.14
C ALA A 64 -97.81 -49.62 25.73
N TYR A 65 -98.71 -49.79 24.76
CA TYR A 65 -98.57 -49.26 23.40
C TYR A 65 -98.53 -47.72 23.38
N GLU A 66 -99.45 -47.06 24.06
CA GLU A 66 -99.50 -45.60 24.18
C GLU A 66 -98.23 -45.03 24.83
N ASN A 67 -97.75 -45.66 25.90
CA ASN A 67 -96.51 -45.27 26.56
C ASN A 67 -95.27 -45.52 25.68
N LEU A 68 -95.24 -46.62 24.92
CA LEU A 68 -94.20 -46.89 23.94
C LEU A 68 -94.20 -45.83 22.82
N ALA A 69 -95.36 -45.51 22.24
CA ALA A 69 -95.52 -44.49 21.21
C ALA A 69 -95.06 -43.10 21.69
N LYS A 70 -95.49 -42.68 22.89
CA LYS A 70 -95.05 -41.43 23.55
C LYS A 70 -93.54 -41.42 23.81
N SER A 71 -92.96 -42.54 24.23
CA SER A 71 -91.50 -42.66 24.40
C SER A 71 -90.74 -42.56 23.06
N SER A 72 -91.32 -43.11 21.99
CA SER A 72 -90.72 -43.11 20.65
C SER A 72 -90.72 -41.72 20.02
N SER A 73 -91.85 -41.01 20.09
CA SER A 73 -91.97 -39.62 19.63
C SER A 73 -91.00 -38.68 20.38
N LYS A 74 -90.83 -38.87 21.70
CA LYS A 74 -89.80 -38.14 22.49
C LYS A 74 -88.39 -38.44 22.01
N ARG A 75 -88.07 -39.71 21.71
CA ARG A 75 -86.76 -40.14 21.19
C ARG A 75 -86.47 -39.50 19.81
N GLU A 76 -87.44 -39.55 18.91
CA GLU A 76 -87.35 -38.97 17.56
C GLU A 76 -87.17 -37.44 17.62
N ALA A 77 -87.92 -36.75 18.48
CA ALA A 77 -87.78 -35.30 18.67
C ALA A 77 -86.39 -34.90 19.19
N LEU A 78 -85.81 -35.67 20.12
CA LEU A 78 -84.45 -35.48 20.61
C LEU A 78 -83.41 -35.79 19.52
N GLU A 79 -83.56 -36.88 18.78
CA GLU A 79 -82.67 -37.26 17.68
C GLU A 79 -82.68 -36.19 16.56
N LYS A 80 -83.86 -35.71 16.16
CA LYS A 80 -84.03 -34.61 15.22
C LYS A 80 -83.37 -33.33 15.71
N THR A 81 -83.50 -33.01 16.99
CA THR A 81 -82.84 -31.85 17.61
C THR A 81 -81.31 -31.99 17.61
N MET A 82 -80.78 -33.19 17.88
CA MET A 82 -79.35 -33.49 17.85
C MET A 82 -78.80 -33.43 16.42
N ARG A 83 -79.47 -34.07 15.46
CA ARG A 83 -79.14 -34.03 14.03
C ARG A 83 -79.09 -32.60 13.51
N ASN A 84 -80.14 -31.80 13.75
CA ASN A 84 -80.20 -30.40 13.34
C ASN A 84 -79.03 -29.57 13.91
N LYS A 85 -78.64 -29.80 15.17
CA LYS A 85 -77.48 -29.11 15.79
C LYS A 85 -76.16 -29.50 15.12
N LEU A 86 -75.94 -30.78 14.84
CA LEU A 86 -74.74 -31.27 14.17
C LEU A 86 -74.66 -30.74 12.72
N GLU A 87 -75.76 -30.75 11.98
CA GLU A 87 -75.82 -30.19 10.62
C GLU A 87 -75.56 -28.68 10.57
N LEU A 88 -76.04 -27.94 11.58
CA LEU A 88 -75.77 -26.50 11.72
C LEU A 88 -74.29 -26.24 11.98
N GLU A 89 -73.65 -27.02 12.85
CA GLU A 89 -72.22 -26.88 13.16
C GLU A 89 -71.33 -27.31 11.98
N VAL A 90 -71.70 -28.38 11.27
CA VAL A 90 -71.02 -28.79 10.02
C VAL A 90 -71.08 -27.68 8.97
N ARG A 91 -72.25 -27.04 8.79
CA ARG A 91 -72.38 -25.88 7.88
C ARG A 91 -71.54 -24.70 8.33
N ARG A 92 -71.63 -24.31 9.61
CA ARG A 92 -70.83 -23.21 10.20
C ARG A 92 -69.31 -23.43 10.05
N LEU A 93 -68.84 -24.67 10.25
CA LEU A 93 -67.44 -25.04 10.06
C LEU A 93 -67.05 -25.05 8.57
N HIS A 94 -67.94 -25.45 7.67
CA HIS A 94 -67.69 -25.40 6.23
C HIS A 94 -67.57 -23.96 5.72
N ASP A 95 -68.48 -23.08 6.13
CA ASP A 95 -68.44 -21.64 5.85
C ASP A 95 -67.13 -21.03 6.37
N PHE A 96 -66.78 -21.26 7.64
CA PHE A 96 -65.52 -20.77 8.22
C PHE A 96 -64.28 -21.27 7.46
N ASN A 97 -64.28 -22.52 6.97
CA ASN A 97 -63.19 -23.05 6.17
C ASN A 97 -63.13 -22.46 4.75
N ARG A 98 -64.26 -22.09 4.15
CA ARG A 98 -64.29 -21.36 2.87
C ARG A 98 -63.69 -19.97 3.07
N ASP A 99 -64.21 -19.19 4.03
CA ASP A 99 -63.72 -17.85 4.35
C ASP A 99 -62.21 -17.82 4.66
N LEU A 100 -61.69 -18.86 5.34
CA LEU A 100 -60.26 -18.97 5.63
C LEU A 100 -59.42 -19.25 4.38
N ARG A 101 -59.92 -20.07 3.43
CA ARG A 101 -59.26 -20.30 2.14
C ARG A 101 -59.27 -19.04 1.28
N GLU A 102 -60.38 -18.31 1.22
CA GLU A 102 -60.47 -17.05 0.47
C GLU A 102 -59.50 -15.98 1.00
N ARG A 103 -59.32 -15.91 2.33
CA ARG A 103 -58.29 -15.05 2.97
C ARG A 103 -56.86 -15.50 2.65
N MET A 104 -56.60 -16.80 2.62
CA MET A 104 -55.29 -17.36 2.24
C MET A 104 -54.99 -17.09 0.76
N GLU A 105 -55.96 -17.28 -0.13
CA GLU A 105 -55.81 -17.06 -1.57
C GLU A 105 -55.62 -15.58 -1.90
N THR A 106 -56.36 -14.68 -1.23
CA THR A 106 -56.17 -13.22 -1.39
C THR A 106 -54.83 -12.74 -0.81
N ALA A 107 -54.36 -13.29 0.31
CA ALA A 107 -53.02 -13.01 0.82
C ALA A 107 -51.93 -13.49 -0.16
N ASN A 108 -52.04 -14.71 -0.70
CA ASN A 108 -51.09 -15.23 -1.68
C ASN A 108 -51.07 -14.42 -2.99
N LYS A 109 -52.25 -13.96 -3.48
CA LYS A 109 -52.34 -13.05 -4.62
C LYS A 109 -51.64 -11.71 -4.36
N GLN A 110 -51.74 -11.16 -3.15
CA GLN A 110 -51.04 -9.93 -2.77
C GLN A 110 -49.51 -10.12 -2.65
N LEU A 111 -49.05 -11.29 -2.21
CA LEU A 111 -47.61 -11.62 -2.18
C LEU A 111 -47.05 -11.73 -3.60
N ALA A 112 -47.68 -12.54 -4.47
CA ALA A 112 -47.26 -12.71 -5.86
C ALA A 112 -47.25 -11.38 -6.66
N ALA A 113 -48.21 -10.49 -6.41
CA ALA A 113 -48.21 -9.15 -7.00
C ALA A 113 -47.00 -8.32 -6.55
N LYS A 114 -46.71 -8.27 -5.25
CA LYS A 114 -45.55 -7.53 -4.70
C LYS A 114 -44.21 -8.09 -5.18
N GLU A 115 -44.10 -9.40 -5.36
CA GLU A 115 -42.91 -10.05 -5.93
C GLU A 115 -42.71 -9.67 -7.41
N CYS A 116 -43.81 -9.59 -8.18
CA CYS A 116 -43.79 -9.13 -9.56
C CYS A 116 -43.35 -7.66 -9.67
N ASP A 117 -44.02 -6.76 -8.94
CA ASP A 117 -43.76 -5.32 -8.97
C ASP A 117 -42.34 -4.98 -8.45
N GLY A 118 -41.90 -5.66 -7.38
CA GLY A 118 -40.54 -5.53 -6.86
C GLY A 118 -39.47 -6.04 -7.83
N SER A 119 -39.74 -7.12 -8.57
CA SER A 119 -38.84 -7.63 -9.63
C SER A 119 -38.75 -6.66 -10.80
N GLU A 120 -39.89 -6.10 -11.22
CA GLU A 120 -40.02 -5.04 -12.22
C GLU A 120 -39.14 -3.82 -11.91
N ASP A 121 -39.22 -3.28 -10.69
CA ASP A 121 -38.50 -2.06 -10.31
C ASP A 121 -37.02 -2.30 -10.01
N ASN A 122 -36.65 -3.47 -9.49
CA ASN A 122 -35.26 -3.91 -9.44
C ASN A 122 -34.66 -4.02 -10.86
N ARG A 123 -35.40 -4.58 -11.83
CA ARG A 123 -34.98 -4.71 -13.23
C ARG A 123 -34.78 -3.34 -13.89
N LYS A 124 -35.66 -2.37 -13.62
CA LYS A 124 -35.51 -0.96 -14.08
C LYS A 124 -34.25 -0.32 -13.48
N THR A 125 -34.06 -0.45 -12.17
CA THR A 125 -32.91 0.10 -11.43
C THR A 125 -31.58 -0.47 -11.94
N ILE A 126 -31.49 -1.79 -12.12
CA ILE A 126 -30.30 -2.45 -12.70
C ILE A 126 -30.03 -1.95 -14.13
N SER A 127 -31.07 -1.76 -14.94
CA SER A 127 -30.93 -1.25 -16.32
C SER A 127 -30.43 0.20 -16.36
N GLN A 128 -30.87 1.04 -15.42
CA GLN A 128 -30.39 2.41 -15.27
C GLN A 128 -28.91 2.44 -14.83
N LEU A 129 -28.54 1.66 -13.81
CA LEU A 129 -27.15 1.54 -13.34
C LEU A 129 -26.21 1.00 -14.43
N LEU A 130 -26.65 0.02 -15.23
CA LEU A 130 -25.89 -0.47 -16.39
C LEU A 130 -25.72 0.58 -17.49
N THR A 131 -26.68 1.50 -17.64
CA THR A 131 -26.61 2.59 -18.61
C THR A 131 -25.63 3.66 -18.14
N GLN A 132 -25.75 4.10 -16.88
CA GLN A 132 -24.85 5.04 -16.23
C GLN A 132 -23.41 4.50 -16.20
N ASN A 133 -23.20 3.22 -15.87
CA ASN A 133 -21.87 2.61 -15.85
C ASN A 133 -21.21 2.62 -17.25
N LYS A 134 -21.98 2.37 -18.32
CA LYS A 134 -21.51 2.49 -19.71
C LYS A 134 -21.22 3.94 -20.11
N GLU A 135 -21.91 4.91 -19.54
CA GLU A 135 -21.65 6.33 -19.78
C GLU A 135 -20.34 6.76 -19.12
N THR A 136 -20.20 6.53 -17.80
CA THR A 136 -18.97 6.79 -17.05
C THR A 136 -17.75 6.04 -17.60
N LEU A 137 -17.93 4.83 -18.17
CA LEU A 137 -16.84 4.13 -18.85
C LEU A 137 -16.35 4.86 -20.10
N ARG A 138 -17.26 5.38 -20.94
CA ARG A 138 -16.89 6.16 -22.12
C ARG A 138 -16.28 7.52 -21.76
N GLU A 139 -16.76 8.14 -20.68
CA GLU A 139 -16.15 9.36 -20.15
C GLU A 139 -14.71 9.10 -19.67
N LYS A 140 -14.48 7.98 -18.95
CA LYS A 140 -13.13 7.54 -18.58
C LYS A 140 -12.26 7.30 -19.81
N GLU A 141 -12.73 6.54 -20.80
CA GLU A 141 -12.01 6.27 -22.04
C GLU A 141 -11.64 7.55 -22.79
N LYS A 142 -12.56 8.53 -22.85
CA LYS A 142 -12.32 9.86 -23.42
C LYS A 142 -11.23 10.63 -22.66
N LEU A 143 -11.34 10.72 -21.33
CA LEU A 143 -10.35 11.40 -20.49
C LEU A 143 -8.98 10.70 -20.54
N GLU A 144 -8.95 9.38 -20.69
CA GLU A 144 -7.72 8.59 -20.84
C GLU A 144 -7.06 8.83 -22.21
N MET A 145 -7.83 9.01 -23.28
CA MET A 145 -7.31 9.48 -24.58
C MET A 145 -6.77 10.92 -24.50
N GLU A 146 -7.51 11.86 -23.89
CA GLU A 146 -7.09 13.26 -23.73
C GLU A 146 -5.80 13.38 -22.90
N LEU A 147 -5.71 12.63 -21.80
CA LEU A 147 -4.54 12.57 -20.93
C LEU A 147 -3.31 11.99 -21.66
N ASN A 148 -3.49 10.96 -22.49
CA ASN A 148 -2.40 10.40 -23.29
C ASN A 148 -1.98 11.33 -24.43
N ALA A 149 -2.89 12.07 -25.05
CA ALA A 149 -2.56 13.11 -26.03
C ALA A 149 -1.72 14.24 -25.39
N LEU A 150 -2.15 14.74 -24.22
CA LEU A 150 -1.40 15.77 -23.46
C LEU A 150 0.00 15.28 -23.05
N ARG A 151 0.12 14.01 -22.64
CA ARG A 151 1.43 13.38 -22.38
C ARG A 151 2.33 13.38 -23.61
N SER A 152 1.82 13.01 -24.78
CA SER A 152 2.60 13.06 -26.03
C SER A 152 3.08 14.47 -26.33
N THR A 153 2.21 15.48 -26.26
CA THR A 153 2.62 16.88 -26.52
C THR A 153 3.64 17.40 -25.49
N THR A 154 3.59 16.93 -24.24
CA THR A 154 4.56 17.30 -23.20
C THR A 154 5.92 16.65 -23.46
N GLU A 155 5.94 15.39 -23.88
CA GLU A 155 7.14 14.64 -24.24
C GLU A 155 7.80 15.21 -25.52
N ASP A 156 7.02 15.57 -26.53
CA ASP A 156 7.56 16.23 -27.73
C ASP A 156 8.08 17.65 -27.43
N GLN A 157 7.42 18.41 -26.55
CA GLN A 157 7.96 19.66 -26.01
C GLN A 157 9.29 19.44 -25.27
N ARG A 158 9.41 18.38 -24.46
CA ARG A 158 10.65 18.02 -23.75
C ARG A 158 11.79 17.72 -24.72
N ARG A 159 11.54 16.92 -25.76
CA ARG A 159 12.51 16.65 -26.85
C ARG A 159 12.92 17.93 -27.58
N HIS A 160 11.97 18.83 -27.83
CA HIS A 160 12.26 20.14 -28.42
C HIS A 160 13.06 21.07 -27.50
N ILE A 161 13.06 20.88 -26.18
CA ILE A 161 13.95 21.57 -25.24
C ILE A 161 15.34 20.95 -25.33
N GLU A 162 15.45 19.62 -25.17
CA GLU A 162 16.72 18.88 -25.23
C GLU A 162 17.52 19.14 -26.53
N ILE A 163 16.84 19.18 -27.69
CA ILE A 163 17.47 19.52 -28.98
C ILE A 163 18.02 20.96 -29.00
N ARG A 164 17.33 21.92 -28.35
CA ARG A 164 17.80 23.32 -28.25
C ARG A 164 18.96 23.44 -27.29
N ASP A 165 18.91 22.78 -26.14
CA ASP A 165 19.99 22.77 -25.15
C ASP A 165 21.25 22.14 -25.75
N GLN A 166 21.12 21.04 -26.49
CA GLN A 166 22.24 20.42 -27.19
C GLN A 166 22.82 21.30 -28.31
N ALA A 167 21.98 22.04 -29.04
CA ALA A 167 22.44 23.03 -30.02
C ALA A 167 23.16 24.23 -29.35
N LEU A 168 22.66 24.68 -28.20
CA LEU A 168 23.23 25.77 -27.40
C LEU A 168 24.59 25.37 -26.81
N ASN A 169 24.69 24.18 -26.22
CA ASN A 169 25.94 23.58 -25.75
C ASN A 169 26.97 23.45 -26.90
N ASN A 170 26.52 23.03 -28.09
CA ASN A 170 27.39 22.95 -29.27
C ASN A 170 27.89 24.33 -29.73
N ALA A 171 27.05 25.36 -29.66
CA ALA A 171 27.41 26.74 -29.98
C ALA A 171 28.41 27.31 -28.95
N GLN A 172 28.16 27.14 -27.65
CA GLN A 172 29.08 27.54 -26.58
C GLN A 172 30.46 26.86 -26.73
N ALA A 173 30.49 25.55 -26.98
CA ALA A 173 31.73 24.80 -27.20
C ALA A 173 32.51 25.26 -28.46
N LYS A 174 31.84 25.86 -29.45
CA LYS A 174 32.49 26.52 -30.60
C LYS A 174 33.04 27.91 -30.22
N VAL A 175 32.27 28.71 -29.47
CA VAL A 175 32.71 30.03 -28.99
C VAL A 175 33.99 29.91 -28.13
N VAL A 176 34.02 29.02 -27.15
CA VAL A 176 35.21 28.81 -26.30
C VAL A 176 36.45 28.46 -27.13
N LYS A 177 36.33 27.60 -28.15
CA LYS A 177 37.44 27.24 -29.05
C LYS A 177 37.92 28.44 -29.89
N LEU A 178 36.99 29.26 -30.39
CA LEU A 178 37.32 30.48 -31.13
C LEU A 178 37.95 31.55 -30.23
N GLU A 179 37.54 31.66 -28.96
CA GLU A 179 38.21 32.51 -27.98
C GLU A 179 39.63 32.03 -27.66
N GLU A 180 39.85 30.72 -27.50
CA GLU A 180 41.19 30.17 -27.35
C GLU A 180 42.08 30.46 -28.58
N GLU A 181 41.54 30.30 -29.79
CA GLU A 181 42.25 30.68 -31.01
C GLU A 181 42.54 32.17 -31.07
N LEU A 182 41.62 33.03 -30.64
CA LEU A 182 41.81 34.47 -30.58
C LEU A 182 42.90 34.84 -29.56
N LYS A 183 42.88 34.23 -28.36
CA LYS A 183 43.93 34.38 -27.33
C LYS A 183 45.30 33.93 -27.87
N LYS A 184 45.36 32.79 -28.59
CA LYS A 184 46.58 32.31 -29.27
C LYS A 184 47.07 33.31 -30.34
N LYS A 185 46.16 33.86 -31.16
CA LYS A 185 46.47 34.88 -32.20
C LYS A 185 46.95 36.20 -31.59
N GLN A 186 46.37 36.64 -30.46
CA GLN A 186 46.76 37.87 -29.75
C GLN A 186 48.23 37.84 -29.31
N VAL A 187 48.71 36.71 -28.78
CA VAL A 187 50.13 36.56 -28.37
C VAL A 187 51.09 36.71 -29.55
N TYR A 188 50.68 36.34 -30.78
CA TYR A 188 51.48 36.61 -31.99
C TYR A 188 51.46 38.10 -32.37
N VAL A 189 50.32 38.80 -32.23
CA VAL A 189 50.23 40.24 -32.47
C VAL A 189 51.16 41.00 -31.53
N GLU A 190 51.07 40.75 -30.21
CA GLU A 190 51.98 41.37 -29.24
C GLU A 190 53.46 41.09 -29.51
N LYS A 191 53.79 39.89 -30.03
CA LYS A 191 55.16 39.55 -30.42
C LYS A 191 55.62 40.39 -31.62
N VAL A 192 54.75 40.61 -32.61
CA VAL A 192 55.01 41.49 -33.75
C VAL A 192 55.15 42.94 -33.29
N GLU A 193 54.29 43.43 -32.41
CA GLU A 193 54.38 44.77 -31.82
C GLU A 193 55.70 44.98 -31.07
N ARG A 194 56.10 44.01 -30.23
CA ARG A 194 57.40 44.05 -29.53
C ARG A 194 58.59 44.02 -30.49
N MET A 195 58.50 43.29 -31.61
CA MET A 195 59.52 43.32 -32.67
C MET A 195 59.55 44.65 -33.43
N GLN A 196 58.40 45.26 -33.71
CA GLN A 196 58.29 46.58 -34.34
C GLN A 196 58.85 47.68 -33.43
N GLN A 197 58.56 47.64 -32.13
CA GLN A 197 59.13 48.56 -31.13
C GLN A 197 60.66 48.45 -31.07
N ALA A 198 61.21 47.23 -31.03
CA ALA A 198 62.65 47.01 -31.06
C ALA A 198 63.29 47.51 -32.38
N LEU A 199 62.63 47.30 -33.52
CA LEU A 199 63.09 47.78 -34.82
C LEU A 199 63.09 49.32 -34.89
N ALA A 200 62.05 49.99 -34.38
CA ALA A 200 61.99 51.45 -34.30
C ALA A 200 63.07 52.02 -33.36
N GLN A 201 63.37 51.35 -32.24
CA GLN A 201 64.48 51.72 -31.35
C GLN A 201 65.84 51.58 -32.05
N LEU A 202 66.04 50.52 -32.84
CA LEU A 202 67.26 50.33 -33.64
C LEU A 202 67.40 51.38 -34.75
N GLN A 203 66.31 51.75 -35.43
CA GLN A 203 66.30 52.84 -36.43
C GLN A 203 66.71 54.17 -35.78
N ALA A 204 66.05 54.55 -34.68
CA ALA A 204 66.39 55.78 -33.94
C ALA A 204 67.82 55.78 -33.36
N ALA A 205 68.43 54.61 -33.13
CA ALA A 205 69.84 54.48 -32.76
C ALA A 205 70.77 54.67 -33.97
N CYS A 206 70.43 54.13 -35.14
CA CYS A 206 71.17 54.34 -36.39
C CYS A 206 71.15 55.81 -36.82
N GLU A 207 69.99 56.47 -36.78
CA GLU A 207 69.85 57.91 -37.06
C GLU A 207 70.75 58.76 -36.13
N LYS A 208 70.77 58.46 -34.82
CA LYS A 208 71.65 59.16 -33.86
C LYS A 208 73.13 58.94 -34.15
N ARG A 209 73.52 57.73 -34.55
CA ARG A 209 74.89 57.40 -34.98
C ARG A 209 75.27 58.18 -36.24
N GLU A 210 74.40 58.23 -37.24
CA GLU A 210 74.63 58.94 -38.51
C GLU A 210 74.65 60.46 -38.33
N GLN A 211 73.82 61.01 -37.45
CA GLN A 211 73.94 62.41 -37.02
C GLN A 211 75.27 62.72 -36.33
N LEU A 212 75.75 61.81 -35.46
CA LEU A 212 77.06 61.98 -34.80
C LEU A 212 78.20 61.89 -35.82
N GLU A 213 78.16 60.90 -36.72
CA GLU A 213 79.14 60.74 -37.79
C GLU A 213 79.17 61.96 -38.71
N HIS A 214 78.01 62.48 -39.13
CA HIS A 214 77.92 63.69 -39.94
C HIS A 214 78.55 64.89 -39.20
N ARG A 215 78.23 65.11 -37.91
CA ARG A 215 78.86 66.17 -37.10
C ARG A 215 80.38 66.01 -37.00
N LEU A 216 80.88 64.78 -36.88
CA LEU A 216 82.32 64.48 -36.86
C LEU A 216 82.97 64.76 -38.22
N ARG A 217 82.36 64.34 -39.33
CA ARG A 217 82.82 64.66 -40.70
C ARG A 217 82.90 66.17 -40.90
N THR A 218 81.84 66.94 -40.61
CA THR A 218 81.87 68.40 -40.76
C THR A 218 82.79 69.11 -39.77
N ARG A 219 83.12 68.48 -38.62
CA ARG A 219 84.16 69.00 -37.72
C ARG A 219 85.54 68.82 -38.36
N LEU A 220 85.88 67.61 -38.80
CA LEU A 220 87.14 67.28 -39.44
C LEU A 220 87.35 68.06 -40.74
N GLU A 221 86.30 68.29 -41.52
CA GLU A 221 86.34 69.15 -42.72
C GLU A 221 86.74 70.59 -42.37
N ARG A 222 86.20 71.17 -41.29
CA ARG A 222 86.60 72.51 -40.81
C ARG A 222 88.01 72.54 -40.24
N GLU A 223 88.43 71.50 -39.52
CA GLU A 223 89.79 71.37 -38.99
C GLU A 223 90.81 71.23 -40.14
N LEU A 224 90.52 70.43 -41.17
CA LEU A 224 91.33 70.32 -42.38
C LEU A 224 91.39 71.62 -43.17
N GLU A 225 90.29 72.36 -43.31
CA GLU A 225 90.30 73.65 -44.00
C GLU A 225 91.04 74.72 -43.19
N SER A 226 90.92 74.70 -41.86
CA SER A 226 91.71 75.55 -40.96
C SER A 226 93.21 75.26 -41.08
N LEU A 227 93.60 73.98 -41.15
CA LEU A 227 94.99 73.57 -41.38
C LEU A 227 95.49 73.96 -42.78
N ARG A 228 94.65 73.91 -43.82
CA ARG A 228 94.99 74.42 -45.16
C ARG A 228 95.16 75.93 -45.19
N MET A 229 94.30 76.68 -44.49
CA MET A 229 94.45 78.13 -44.33
C MET A 229 95.73 78.47 -43.56
N GLN A 230 96.03 77.74 -42.48
CA GLN A 230 97.27 77.85 -41.71
C GLN A 230 98.49 77.50 -42.57
N GLN A 231 98.42 76.48 -43.44
CA GLN A 231 99.50 76.15 -44.39
C GLN A 231 99.67 77.23 -45.48
N ARG A 232 98.57 77.86 -45.92
CA ARG A 232 98.59 79.01 -46.87
C ARG A 232 99.17 80.29 -46.27
N GLN A 233 99.14 80.47 -44.94
CA GLN A 233 99.65 81.65 -44.25
C GLN A 233 101.01 81.41 -43.55
N GLY A 234 101.29 80.18 -43.12
CA GLY A 234 102.50 79.76 -42.41
C GLY A 234 103.67 79.33 -43.31
N GLY A 235 103.62 79.64 -44.61
CA GLY A 235 104.65 79.27 -45.60
C GLY A 235 105.94 80.09 -45.51
N SER A 236 106.44 80.44 -44.31
CA SER A 236 107.70 81.17 -44.13
C SER A 236 108.29 81.00 -42.73
N GLN A 237 109.63 81.02 -42.63
CA GLN A 237 110.43 81.05 -41.38
C GLN A 237 110.30 79.84 -40.44
N ASN A 238 110.76 78.66 -40.89
CA ASN A 238 111.16 77.58 -39.98
C ASN A 238 112.68 77.67 -39.73
N SER A 239 113.12 78.37 -38.67
CA SER A 239 114.54 78.52 -38.27
C SER A 239 114.66 78.97 -36.81
N GLY A 240 115.77 78.65 -36.13
CA GLY A 240 116.03 78.99 -34.72
C GLY A 240 115.40 78.00 -33.72
N VAL A 241 115.93 76.80 -33.53
CA VAL A 241 117.11 76.47 -32.68
C VAL A 241 116.84 76.59 -31.15
N VAL A 242 116.49 75.45 -30.55
CA VAL A 242 117.02 74.87 -29.29
C VAL A 242 117.18 75.79 -28.06
N PRO A 243 116.49 75.46 -26.94
CA PRO A 243 117.23 74.93 -25.76
C PRO A 243 116.83 73.49 -25.42
N SER A 244 117.77 72.55 -25.45
CA SER A 244 117.49 71.11 -25.28
C SER A 244 117.32 70.65 -23.82
N GLU A 245 117.47 71.57 -22.86
CA GLU A 245 117.61 71.24 -21.43
C GLU A 245 116.26 71.27 -20.70
N TYR A 246 115.37 72.21 -21.06
CA TYR A 246 113.97 72.19 -20.60
C TYR A 246 113.28 70.88 -21.03
N ASN A 247 113.60 70.38 -22.23
CA ASN A 247 113.00 69.18 -22.80
C ASN A 247 113.36 67.91 -22.01
N ALA A 248 114.53 67.84 -21.38
CA ALA A 248 114.92 66.71 -20.53
C ALA A 248 114.19 66.73 -19.18
N ALA A 249 114.10 67.90 -18.53
CA ALA A 249 113.36 68.06 -17.28
C ALA A 249 111.85 67.84 -17.47
N ALA A 250 111.26 68.41 -18.54
CA ALA A 250 109.86 68.19 -18.89
C ALA A 250 109.57 66.74 -19.28
N LEU A 251 110.50 66.03 -19.93
CA LEU A 251 110.35 64.60 -20.20
C LEU A 251 110.40 63.77 -18.92
N MET A 252 111.25 64.10 -17.94
CA MET A 252 111.25 63.43 -16.64
C MET A 252 109.99 63.71 -15.84
N GLU A 253 109.47 64.95 -15.82
CA GLU A 253 108.21 65.24 -15.14
C GLU A 253 107.02 64.56 -15.84
N HIS A 254 106.99 64.52 -17.18
CA HIS A 254 106.02 63.70 -17.90
C HIS A 254 106.17 62.20 -17.61
N LEU A 255 107.38 61.68 -17.41
CA LEU A 255 107.58 60.29 -16.98
C LEU A 255 106.98 60.07 -15.59
N ARG A 256 107.26 60.98 -14.65
CA ARG A 256 106.72 60.98 -13.28
C ARG A 256 105.18 61.11 -13.28
N GLU A 257 104.61 61.93 -14.14
CA GLU A 257 103.17 62.03 -14.38
C GLU A 257 102.58 60.71 -14.93
N LYS A 258 103.30 59.99 -15.82
CA LYS A 258 102.85 58.68 -16.30
C LYS A 258 102.97 57.60 -15.21
N GLU A 259 104.02 57.61 -14.41
CA GLU A 259 104.17 56.72 -13.25
C GLU A 259 103.06 56.97 -12.21
N GLU A 260 102.80 58.24 -11.87
CA GLU A 260 101.69 58.64 -10.99
C GLU A 260 100.33 58.26 -11.59
N ARG A 261 100.16 58.36 -12.91
CA ARG A 261 98.95 57.91 -13.63
C ARG A 261 98.79 56.40 -13.65
N ILE A 262 99.89 55.64 -13.75
CA ILE A 262 99.91 54.17 -13.69
C ILE A 262 99.51 53.74 -12.28
N LEU A 263 100.17 54.26 -11.24
CA LEU A 263 99.85 53.97 -9.84
C LEU A 263 98.39 54.31 -9.49
N ALA A 264 97.84 55.42 -10.01
CA ALA A 264 96.44 55.76 -9.84
C ALA A 264 95.48 54.77 -10.55
N LEU A 265 95.85 54.26 -11.72
CA LEU A 265 95.07 53.26 -12.45
C LEU A 265 95.18 51.86 -11.82
N GLU A 266 96.33 51.50 -11.25
CA GLU A 266 96.52 50.26 -10.48
C GLU A 266 95.73 50.31 -9.15
N ALA A 267 95.66 51.48 -8.50
CA ALA A 267 94.81 51.70 -7.33
C ALA A 267 93.31 51.65 -7.66
N ASP A 268 92.87 52.19 -8.80
CA ASP A 268 91.48 52.02 -9.24
C ASP A 268 91.19 50.57 -9.69
N MET A 269 92.13 49.89 -10.35
CA MET A 269 92.00 48.48 -10.76
C MET A 269 91.75 47.58 -9.53
N THR A 270 92.66 47.61 -8.56
CA THR A 270 92.56 46.81 -7.31
C THR A 270 91.29 47.13 -6.52
N LYS A 271 90.85 48.39 -6.51
CA LYS A 271 89.57 48.83 -5.93
C LYS A 271 88.34 48.30 -6.67
N TRP A 272 88.39 48.14 -8.00
CA TRP A 272 87.31 47.50 -8.76
C TRP A 272 87.34 45.97 -8.63
N GLU A 273 88.50 45.34 -8.51
CA GLU A 273 88.65 43.90 -8.20
C GLU A 273 88.08 43.58 -6.81
N GLN A 274 88.47 44.36 -5.78
CA GLN A 274 87.91 44.31 -4.42
C GLN A 274 86.37 44.41 -4.45
N LYS A 275 85.83 45.41 -5.16
CA LYS A 275 84.39 45.63 -5.26
C LYS A 275 83.65 44.54 -6.03
N TYR A 276 84.28 43.95 -7.06
CA TYR A 276 83.73 42.80 -7.77
C TYR A 276 83.67 41.56 -6.87
N LEU A 277 84.72 41.32 -6.06
CA LEU A 277 84.74 40.24 -5.07
C LEU A 277 83.65 40.45 -4.01
N GLU A 278 83.51 41.64 -3.44
CA GLU A 278 82.42 41.99 -2.51
C GLU A 278 81.04 41.74 -3.11
N GLU A 279 80.78 42.19 -4.34
CA GLU A 279 79.50 41.96 -5.01
C GLU A 279 79.27 40.48 -5.34
N SER A 280 80.32 39.70 -5.63
CA SER A 280 80.24 38.26 -5.85
C SER A 280 79.87 37.50 -4.57
N VAL A 281 80.45 37.87 -3.43
CA VAL A 281 80.10 37.31 -2.11
C VAL A 281 78.67 37.68 -1.72
N MET A 282 78.23 38.92 -1.99
CA MET A 282 76.84 39.31 -1.77
C MET A 282 75.86 38.50 -2.63
N ARG A 283 76.17 38.25 -3.91
CA ARG A 283 75.34 37.39 -4.77
C ARG A 283 75.30 35.94 -4.28
N GLN A 284 76.44 35.38 -3.87
CA GLN A 284 76.52 34.03 -3.35
C GLN A 284 75.69 33.89 -2.05
N PHE A 285 75.86 34.81 -1.11
CA PHE A 285 75.07 34.82 0.13
C PHE A 285 73.55 34.95 -0.12
N ALA A 286 73.14 35.78 -1.09
CA ALA A 286 71.73 35.89 -1.48
C ALA A 286 71.19 34.60 -2.12
N LEU A 287 72.01 33.89 -2.91
CA LEU A 287 71.68 32.61 -3.52
C LEU A 287 71.56 31.50 -2.45
N ASP A 288 72.52 31.41 -1.54
CA ASP A 288 72.54 30.43 -0.46
C ASP A 288 71.40 30.66 0.55
N ALA A 289 71.05 31.93 0.82
CA ALA A 289 69.87 32.29 1.60
C ALA A 289 68.57 31.89 0.88
N ALA A 290 68.47 32.10 -0.44
CA ALA A 290 67.31 31.67 -1.21
C ALA A 290 67.17 30.13 -1.26
N ALA A 291 68.28 29.40 -1.38
CA ALA A 291 68.32 27.94 -1.32
C ALA A 291 67.94 27.42 0.08
N SER A 292 68.44 28.05 1.15
CA SER A 292 68.06 27.74 2.53
C SER A 292 66.56 27.96 2.78
N VAL A 293 65.99 29.06 2.27
CA VAL A 293 64.56 29.34 2.34
C VAL A 293 63.73 28.35 1.50
N ALA A 294 64.24 27.84 0.38
CA ALA A 294 63.58 26.77 -0.37
C ALA A 294 63.54 25.47 0.44
N THR A 295 64.69 24.99 0.94
CA THR A 295 64.75 23.76 1.75
C THR A 295 64.00 23.86 3.07
N GLN A 296 63.87 25.06 3.67
CA GLN A 296 62.98 25.29 4.80
C GLN A 296 61.50 25.16 4.44
N ARG A 297 61.06 25.55 3.23
CA ARG A 297 59.67 25.29 2.79
C ARG A 297 59.42 23.81 2.60
N ASP A 298 60.32 23.09 1.95
CA ASP A 298 60.14 21.65 1.69
C ASP A 298 60.13 20.83 2.99
N THR A 299 60.96 21.19 3.97
CA THR A 299 60.96 20.53 5.30
C THR A 299 59.80 20.96 6.20
N SER A 300 59.36 22.22 6.16
CA SER A 300 58.18 22.66 6.92
C SER A 300 56.86 22.16 6.32
N ALA A 301 56.75 22.00 5.00
CA ALA A 301 55.60 21.38 4.36
C ALA A 301 55.40 19.90 4.76
N ALA A 302 56.49 19.18 5.05
CA ALA A 302 56.42 17.82 5.55
C ALA A 302 56.01 17.73 7.04
N VAL A 303 56.46 18.68 7.87
CA VAL A 303 56.33 18.60 9.34
C VAL A 303 55.12 19.37 9.90
N ILE A 304 54.67 20.45 9.26
CA ILE A 304 53.54 21.28 9.75
C ILE A 304 52.20 20.74 9.18
N ASN A 305 51.90 19.48 9.46
CA ASN A 305 50.63 18.84 9.10
C ASN A 305 49.50 19.09 10.14
N HIS A 306 49.57 20.22 10.88
CA HIS A 306 48.61 20.58 11.90
C HIS A 306 48.24 22.08 11.87
N SER A 307 47.05 22.37 11.32
CA SER A 307 46.27 23.63 11.47
C SER A 307 46.73 24.86 10.66
N PRO A 308 45.81 25.80 10.33
CA PRO A 308 44.41 25.59 9.96
C PRO A 308 43.99 26.48 8.77
N SER A 309 44.34 26.12 7.52
CA SER A 309 43.98 26.92 6.32
C SER A 309 43.42 26.10 5.14
N ASN A 310 42.90 24.90 5.39
CA ASN A 310 42.38 24.00 4.33
C ASN A 310 40.88 23.70 4.44
N SER A 311 40.06 24.75 4.58
CA SER A 311 38.62 24.64 4.91
C SER A 311 37.72 24.13 3.78
N TYR A 312 38.15 24.24 2.53
CA TYR A 312 37.35 23.80 1.37
C TYR A 312 37.57 22.32 1.07
N ASP A 313 38.84 21.93 0.95
CA ASP A 313 39.34 20.59 0.66
C ASP A 313 38.88 19.57 1.71
N THR A 314 39.08 19.87 3.00
CA THR A 314 38.57 19.04 4.12
C THR A 314 37.04 18.88 4.08
N SER A 315 36.31 19.85 3.52
CA SER A 315 34.86 19.75 3.33
C SER A 315 34.45 18.97 2.08
N VAL A 316 35.35 18.73 1.13
CA VAL A 316 35.14 17.85 -0.04
C VAL A 316 35.35 16.40 0.40
N GLU A 317 36.48 16.08 1.02
CA GLU A 317 36.77 14.74 1.56
C GLU A 317 35.69 14.28 2.56
N ALA A 318 35.26 15.15 3.47
CA ALA A 318 34.18 14.83 4.42
C ALA A 318 32.79 14.68 3.76
N ARG A 319 32.58 15.19 2.54
CA ARG A 319 31.38 14.91 1.73
C ARG A 319 31.53 13.58 1.00
N ILE A 320 32.69 13.32 0.40
CA ILE A 320 32.98 12.06 -0.31
C ILE A 320 32.82 10.87 0.62
N GLN A 321 33.46 10.88 1.81
CA GLN A 321 33.33 9.79 2.78
C GLN A 321 31.88 9.54 3.23
N LYS A 322 31.08 10.60 3.35
CA LYS A 322 29.66 10.49 3.69
C LYS A 322 28.84 9.90 2.52
N GLU A 323 29.15 10.30 1.29
CA GLU A 323 28.52 9.75 0.08
C GLU A 323 28.89 8.27 -0.12
N GLU A 324 30.13 7.89 0.16
CA GLU A 324 30.59 6.48 0.20
C GLU A 324 29.84 5.66 1.27
N GLU A 325 29.67 6.19 2.49
CA GLU A 325 28.87 5.53 3.54
C GLU A 325 27.39 5.39 3.12
N GLU A 326 26.79 6.41 2.51
CA GLU A 326 25.42 6.36 2.02
C GLU A 326 25.25 5.39 0.83
N ILE A 327 26.25 5.28 -0.06
CA ILE A 327 26.32 4.29 -1.14
C ILE A 327 26.47 2.86 -0.58
N LEU A 328 27.31 2.64 0.44
CA LEU A 328 27.43 1.35 1.10
C LEU A 328 26.12 0.93 1.78
N MET A 329 25.44 1.86 2.46
CA MET A 329 24.13 1.63 3.07
C MET A 329 23.01 1.46 2.02
N ALA A 330 23.11 2.10 0.86
CA ALA A 330 22.22 1.85 -0.30
C ALA A 330 22.44 0.43 -0.86
N ASN A 331 23.68 0.04 -1.15
CA ASN A 331 24.03 -1.31 -1.60
C ASN A 331 23.54 -2.39 -0.62
N ARG A 332 23.67 -2.16 0.70
CA ARG A 332 23.16 -3.11 1.70
C ARG A 332 21.64 -3.28 1.61
N ARG A 333 20.89 -2.18 1.48
CA ARG A 333 19.43 -2.22 1.25
C ARG A 333 19.06 -2.94 -0.05
N CYS A 334 19.83 -2.75 -1.13
CA CYS A 334 19.66 -3.48 -2.39
C CYS A 334 19.85 -4.99 -2.23
N LEU A 335 20.90 -5.43 -1.53
CA LEU A 335 21.16 -6.86 -1.26
C LEU A 335 20.04 -7.51 -0.42
N ASP A 336 19.56 -6.82 0.61
CA ASP A 336 18.45 -7.31 1.44
C ASP A 336 17.12 -7.36 0.63
N MET A 337 16.91 -6.42 -0.29
CA MET A 337 15.79 -6.46 -1.25
C MET A 337 15.92 -7.58 -2.28
N GLU A 338 17.11 -7.83 -2.84
CA GLU A 338 17.36 -8.99 -3.72
C GLU A 338 17.07 -10.31 -3.02
N SER A 339 17.52 -10.46 -1.77
CA SER A 339 17.24 -11.64 -0.95
C SER A 339 15.73 -11.84 -0.77
N ARG A 340 14.99 -10.76 -0.48
CA ARG A 340 13.52 -10.78 -0.40
C ARG A 340 12.86 -11.14 -1.74
N ILE A 341 13.35 -10.63 -2.87
CA ILE A 341 12.85 -10.96 -4.21
C ILE A 341 13.07 -12.46 -4.51
N LYS A 342 14.28 -12.99 -4.25
CA LYS A 342 14.61 -14.42 -4.44
C LYS A 342 13.70 -15.32 -3.61
N ASN A 343 13.45 -14.96 -2.35
CA ASN A 343 12.51 -15.68 -1.47
C ASN A 343 11.05 -15.61 -1.96
N LEU A 344 10.56 -14.46 -2.41
CA LEU A 344 9.21 -14.32 -2.98
C LEU A 344 9.08 -15.12 -4.29
N HIS A 345 10.11 -15.15 -5.13
CA HIS A 345 10.12 -15.93 -6.37
C HIS A 345 10.04 -17.44 -6.10
N ALA A 346 10.75 -17.93 -5.07
CA ALA A 346 10.63 -19.31 -4.61
C ALA A 346 9.21 -19.64 -4.10
N GLN A 347 8.59 -18.74 -3.33
CA GLN A 347 7.21 -18.91 -2.88
C GLN A 347 6.21 -18.93 -4.05
N ILE A 348 6.40 -18.11 -5.08
CA ILE A 348 5.56 -18.15 -6.29
C ILE A 348 5.66 -19.52 -6.98
N ILE A 349 6.87 -20.07 -7.14
CA ILE A 349 7.09 -21.40 -7.72
C ILE A 349 6.41 -22.50 -6.87
N GLU A 350 6.49 -22.42 -5.54
CA GLU A 350 5.81 -23.35 -4.63
C GLU A 350 4.27 -23.26 -4.78
N LYS A 351 3.71 -22.05 -4.83
CA LYS A 351 2.26 -21.83 -5.02
C LYS A 351 1.80 -22.31 -6.39
N ASP A 352 2.56 -22.08 -7.46
CA ASP A 352 2.27 -22.61 -8.80
C ASP A 352 2.29 -24.15 -8.82
N ALA A 353 3.24 -24.78 -8.14
CA ALA A 353 3.28 -26.24 -7.99
C ALA A 353 2.05 -26.76 -7.21
N MET A 354 1.68 -26.09 -6.12
CA MET A 354 0.48 -26.41 -5.34
C MET A 354 -0.81 -26.25 -6.17
N ILE A 355 -0.92 -25.17 -6.95
CA ILE A 355 -2.04 -24.91 -7.87
C ILE A 355 -2.11 -26.00 -8.95
N LYS A 356 -0.98 -26.44 -9.52
CA LYS A 356 -0.92 -27.55 -10.49
C LYS A 356 -1.40 -28.87 -9.87
N VAL A 357 -0.96 -29.19 -8.64
CA VAL A 357 -1.41 -30.40 -7.92
C VAL A 357 -2.91 -30.33 -7.58
N LEU A 358 -3.42 -29.17 -7.16
CA LEU A 358 -4.85 -28.99 -6.87
C LEU A 358 -5.70 -29.10 -8.15
N HIS A 359 -5.27 -28.53 -9.28
CA HIS A 359 -5.95 -28.74 -10.57
C HIS A 359 -5.91 -30.20 -11.03
N GLN A 360 -4.80 -30.90 -10.81
CA GLN A 360 -4.65 -32.32 -11.15
C GLN A 360 -5.58 -33.21 -10.32
N ARG A 361 -5.78 -32.88 -9.03
CA ARG A 361 -6.75 -33.56 -8.15
C ARG A 361 -8.19 -33.19 -8.48
N SER A 362 -8.47 -31.91 -8.73
CA SER A 362 -9.79 -31.40 -9.15
C SER A 362 -10.29 -32.07 -10.44
N ARG A 363 -9.40 -32.36 -11.40
CA ARG A 363 -9.73 -33.13 -12.61
C ARG A 363 -9.79 -34.65 -12.39
N LYS A 364 -9.81 -35.15 -11.14
CA LYS A 364 -9.70 -36.58 -10.83
C LYS A 364 -10.61 -37.05 -9.68
N GLU A 365 -11.83 -36.56 -9.63
CA GLU A 365 -12.96 -37.20 -8.94
C GLU A 365 -14.12 -37.48 -9.93
N PRO A 366 -15.05 -38.41 -9.62
CA PRO A 366 -15.36 -39.47 -10.57
C PRO A 366 -16.62 -39.27 -11.43
N ILE A 367 -16.51 -39.66 -12.70
CA ILE A 367 -17.64 -40.06 -13.56
C ILE A 367 -17.62 -41.59 -13.66
N LYS A 368 -18.80 -42.23 -13.55
CA LYS A 368 -18.98 -43.70 -13.59
C LYS A 368 -19.89 -44.11 -14.77
N SER A 369 -19.95 -45.43 -15.01
CA SER A 369 -20.73 -46.14 -16.05
C SER A 369 -20.11 -46.05 -17.47
N ASP A 370 -20.01 -47.14 -18.25
CA ASP A 370 -20.20 -48.56 -17.91
C ASP A 370 -19.52 -49.53 -18.92
N VAL A 371 -19.74 -50.86 -18.73
CA VAL A 371 -19.46 -52.01 -19.62
C VAL A 371 -18.04 -52.64 -19.51
N PRO A 372 -17.86 -54.00 -19.55
CA PRO A 372 -16.79 -54.66 -18.78
C PRO A 372 -15.87 -55.67 -19.52
N SER A 373 -14.70 -55.94 -18.93
CA SER A 373 -13.90 -57.20 -18.97
C SER A 373 -12.57 -57.01 -18.20
N ALA A 374 -11.86 -58.02 -17.65
CA ALA A 374 -12.21 -59.36 -17.19
C ALA A 374 -11.09 -59.88 -16.24
N MET A 375 -11.37 -60.92 -15.43
CA MET A 375 -10.47 -61.85 -14.70
C MET A 375 -8.99 -61.47 -14.36
N ARG A 376 -8.62 -61.59 -13.06
CA ARG A 376 -7.22 -61.64 -12.57
C ARG A 376 -6.49 -62.94 -13.00
N PRO A 377 -5.18 -62.85 -13.26
CA PRO A 377 -4.15 -63.53 -12.44
C PRO A 377 -2.91 -62.61 -12.22
N SER A 378 -1.82 -62.92 -11.50
CA SER A 378 -1.51 -63.82 -10.37
C SER A 378 -0.21 -63.36 -9.68
N LYS A 379 0.27 -64.07 -8.64
CA LYS A 379 1.51 -63.74 -7.88
C LYS A 379 2.79 -64.27 -8.56
N SER A 380 3.91 -63.55 -8.47
CA SER A 380 5.27 -64.12 -8.55
C SER A 380 6.36 -63.18 -7.99
N LEU A 381 7.41 -63.77 -7.41
CA LEU A 381 8.69 -63.15 -7.02
C LEU A 381 9.85 -63.90 -7.73
N MET A 382 11.10 -63.52 -7.42
CA MET A 382 12.40 -64.02 -7.97
C MET A 382 12.80 -63.37 -9.32
N SER A 383 14.02 -62.87 -9.60
CA SER A 383 15.36 -62.84 -8.96
C SER A 383 16.40 -63.89 -9.43
N ILE A 384 17.63 -63.41 -9.69
CA ILE A 384 18.94 -64.10 -9.97
C ILE A 384 18.99 -65.11 -11.14
N SER A 385 20.13 -65.52 -11.75
CA SER A 385 21.59 -65.38 -11.49
C SER A 385 22.32 -64.97 -12.81
N ASN A 386 23.63 -65.12 -13.13
CA ASN A 386 24.84 -65.74 -12.54
C ASN A 386 26.17 -65.21 -13.20
N THR A 387 27.35 -65.66 -12.70
CA THR A 387 28.72 -65.66 -13.32
C THR A 387 29.49 -64.33 -13.51
N GLY A 388 30.82 -64.24 -13.29
CA GLY A 388 31.73 -65.19 -12.60
C GLY A 388 33.24 -64.97 -12.87
N SER A 389 34.10 -64.99 -11.82
CA SER A 389 35.57 -64.70 -11.83
C SER A 389 35.95 -63.25 -12.23
N GLY A 390 36.94 -62.53 -11.69
CA GLY A 390 38.24 -62.90 -11.08
C GLY A 390 39.37 -62.55 -12.08
N GLY A 391 40.49 -61.87 -11.77
CA GLY A 391 40.95 -61.16 -10.56
C GLY A 391 42.43 -60.74 -10.75
N SER A 392 42.78 -59.46 -10.47
CA SER A 392 44.14 -58.83 -10.57
C SER A 392 44.85 -58.81 -11.94
N GLY A 393 45.37 -57.65 -12.37
CA GLY A 393 46.29 -57.58 -13.52
C GLY A 393 46.51 -56.21 -14.20
N LEU A 394 47.42 -55.42 -13.64
CA LEU A 394 48.15 -54.23 -14.14
C LEU A 394 48.16 -53.82 -15.64
N LEU A 395 48.45 -52.52 -15.87
CA LEU A 395 48.89 -51.82 -17.10
C LEU A 395 47.81 -51.51 -18.17
N SER A 396 47.96 -50.51 -19.06
CA SER A 396 48.43 -49.10 -18.96
C SER A 396 48.22 -48.41 -20.33
N HIS A 397 48.17 -47.07 -20.37
CA HIS A 397 48.13 -46.22 -21.59
C HIS A 397 46.79 -46.23 -22.39
N SER A 398 46.32 -45.15 -23.03
CA SER A 398 46.75 -43.73 -23.01
C SER A 398 45.74 -42.78 -23.70
N LEU A 399 45.55 -41.58 -23.12
CA LEU A 399 44.98 -40.34 -23.71
C LEU A 399 43.45 -40.37 -24.04
N GLY A 400 42.70 -39.25 -23.97
CA GLY A 400 43.07 -37.85 -23.66
C GLY A 400 41.99 -37.08 -22.88
N LEU A 401 42.32 -35.85 -22.47
CA LEU A 401 41.57 -34.98 -21.53
C LEU A 401 40.61 -34.01 -22.29
N SER A 402 39.79 -33.13 -21.68
CA SER A 402 39.78 -32.57 -20.32
C SER A 402 38.45 -31.89 -19.94
N SER A 403 38.01 -32.04 -18.67
CA SER A 403 37.48 -30.91 -17.85
C SER A 403 37.26 -31.32 -16.38
N SER A 404 38.04 -30.74 -15.45
CA SER A 404 37.80 -30.39 -14.02
C SER A 404 36.83 -31.20 -13.11
N PRO A 405 37.09 -31.36 -11.78
CA PRO A 405 37.71 -30.35 -10.90
C PRO A 405 38.71 -30.87 -9.82
N ILE A 406 39.07 -29.97 -8.89
CA ILE A 406 40.06 -30.14 -7.80
C ILE A 406 39.43 -30.64 -6.48
N THR A 407 40.05 -31.65 -5.88
CA THR A 407 40.50 -31.79 -4.46
C THR A 407 41.66 -32.82 -4.47
N GLU A 408 42.50 -33.08 -3.46
CA GLU A 408 42.36 -33.00 -2.00
C GLU A 408 43.75 -33.06 -1.28
N GLU A 409 43.72 -32.98 0.06
CA GLU A 409 44.66 -33.52 1.07
C GLU A 409 45.69 -32.51 1.67
N ARG A 410 46.05 -32.49 2.98
CA ARG A 410 45.70 -33.23 4.24
C ARG A 410 46.30 -32.41 5.43
N LYS A 411 46.05 -32.58 6.75
CA LYS A 411 45.10 -33.37 7.57
C LYS A 411 45.02 -32.80 9.02
N ASP A 412 43.89 -33.02 9.69
CA ASP A 412 43.59 -33.19 11.13
C ASP A 412 44.78 -33.45 12.12
N THR A 413 44.77 -33.16 13.45
CA THR A 413 43.66 -32.77 14.37
C THR A 413 44.13 -32.24 15.76
N SER A 414 43.30 -31.38 16.39
CA SER A 414 42.92 -31.38 17.84
C SER A 414 43.87 -30.86 18.97
N TRP A 415 43.21 -30.58 20.12
CA TRP A 415 43.68 -30.44 21.52
C TRP A 415 44.32 -29.12 22.05
N LYS A 416 43.44 -28.21 22.49
CA LYS A 416 43.21 -27.85 23.91
C LYS A 416 44.42 -27.63 24.88
N GLY A 417 44.94 -26.39 24.90
CA GLY A 417 45.01 -25.58 26.15
C GLY A 417 46.30 -25.46 26.98
N SER A 418 46.55 -24.21 27.43
CA SER A 418 47.24 -23.73 28.65
C SER A 418 48.74 -24.01 28.90
N LEU A 419 49.44 -22.98 29.42
CA LEU A 419 50.86 -22.92 29.85
C LEU A 419 51.89 -23.10 28.71
N GLY A 420 52.99 -22.34 28.62
CA GLY A 420 53.47 -21.20 29.40
C GLY A 420 54.96 -20.90 29.11
N VAL A 421 55.61 -20.07 29.94
CA VAL A 421 57.09 -20.00 30.15
C VAL A 421 57.95 -19.26 29.10
N LEU A 422 58.62 -18.16 29.54
CA LEU A 422 59.80 -17.46 28.99
C LEU A 422 59.63 -16.75 27.61
N LEU A 423 60.10 -15.51 27.36
CA LEU A 423 60.82 -14.50 28.17
C LEU A 423 60.37 -13.07 27.77
N SER A 424 60.24 -12.18 28.74
CA SER A 424 60.28 -10.72 28.55
C SER A 424 61.50 -10.16 29.30
N PRO A 425 62.13 -9.08 28.84
CA PRO A 425 63.02 -8.28 29.68
C PRO A 425 62.21 -7.29 30.52
N GLU A 426 62.26 -7.40 31.85
CA GLU A 426 61.71 -6.38 32.75
C GLU A 426 62.55 -5.10 32.76
N PHE A 427 61.87 -3.96 32.92
CA PHE A 427 62.25 -3.00 33.95
C PHE A 427 60.98 -2.46 34.62
N ARG A 428 60.98 -2.40 35.96
CA ARG A 428 59.89 -1.85 36.79
C ARG A 428 60.41 -0.79 37.74
N THR A 429 59.61 0.26 37.93
CA THR A 429 59.38 0.93 39.22
C THR A 429 57.92 1.40 39.18
N GLU A 430 57.01 0.84 39.98
CA GLU A 430 56.83 1.06 41.42
C GLU A 430 56.31 2.50 41.69
N SER A 431 55.19 2.81 42.35
CA SER A 431 54.03 2.11 42.93
C SER A 431 53.34 3.14 43.84
N LEU A 432 52.01 3.13 43.95
CA LEU A 432 51.21 3.26 45.20
C LEU A 432 49.77 3.76 44.93
N ARG A 433 48.92 3.69 45.97
CA ARG A 433 47.51 4.13 45.99
C ARG A 433 47.34 5.41 46.82
N THR A 434 46.10 5.94 46.84
CA THR A 434 45.58 7.05 47.68
C THR A 434 46.24 8.42 47.41
N GLU A 435 45.55 9.55 47.35
CA GLU A 435 44.11 9.88 47.53
C GLU A 435 43.71 10.99 46.51
N SER A 436 42.62 11.79 46.55
CA SER A 436 41.65 12.15 47.60
C SER A 436 40.25 12.50 47.01
N ILE A 437 39.47 13.31 47.73
CA ILE A 437 38.05 13.68 47.55
C ILE A 437 37.77 15.04 46.85
N SER A 438 36.59 15.14 46.22
CA SER A 438 35.65 16.29 46.16
C SER A 438 36.11 17.72 45.77
N SER A 439 35.40 18.36 44.82
CA SER A 439 34.43 19.47 45.09
C SER A 439 34.03 20.29 43.84
N SER A 440 32.83 20.89 43.87
CA SER A 440 32.36 21.98 42.99
C SER A 440 31.99 23.17 43.89
N PRO A 441 32.27 24.46 43.53
CA PRO A 441 31.27 25.27 42.79
C PRO A 441 31.85 26.41 41.89
N SER A 442 30.96 27.18 41.25
CA SER A 442 31.21 28.36 40.38
C SER A 442 31.63 29.64 41.15
N PRO A 443 32.15 30.70 40.48
CA PRO A 443 31.30 31.87 40.14
C PRO A 443 31.65 32.79 38.92
N VAL A 444 30.60 33.37 38.31
CA VAL A 444 30.36 34.78 37.80
C VAL A 444 31.49 35.67 37.17
N LEU A 445 31.30 36.04 35.87
CA LEU A 445 31.38 37.35 35.12
C LEU A 445 32.43 38.46 35.47
N PRO A 446 32.91 39.36 34.54
CA PRO A 446 32.07 40.21 33.63
C PRO A 446 32.67 40.78 32.28
N SER A 447 31.89 41.65 31.61
CA SER A 447 32.24 42.66 30.55
C SER A 447 32.50 42.15 29.11
N THR A 448 32.20 42.85 27.98
CA THR A 448 31.58 44.16 27.61
C THR A 448 31.25 44.15 26.07
N PRO A 449 30.63 45.16 25.40
CA PRO A 449 29.73 46.26 25.80
C PRO A 449 28.37 46.23 25.00
N MET A 450 27.66 47.36 24.83
CA MET A 450 26.26 47.39 24.33
C MET A 450 25.95 48.39 23.18
N THR A 451 24.89 48.10 22.41
CA THR A 451 23.80 49.01 21.95
C THR A 451 22.74 48.15 21.24
N ALA A 452 21.45 48.09 21.57
CA ALA A 452 20.44 49.03 22.11
C ALA A 452 19.81 49.95 21.03
N GLY A 453 18.52 49.72 20.74
CA GLY A 453 17.73 50.47 19.76
C GLY A 453 16.46 49.70 19.33
N HIS A 454 15.27 50.21 19.69
CA HIS A 454 13.99 49.54 19.46
C HIS A 454 13.03 50.48 18.71
N SER A 455 12.04 49.94 17.96
CA SER A 455 10.62 50.32 18.14
C SER A 455 9.63 49.59 17.22
N LYS A 456 8.35 49.79 17.53
CA LYS A 456 7.16 49.03 17.10
C LYS A 456 6.27 49.91 16.21
N THR A 457 5.76 49.37 15.10
CA THR A 457 4.55 49.77 14.31
C THR A 457 4.54 48.92 13.02
N GLY A 458 3.46 48.75 12.26
CA GLY A 458 2.07 49.22 12.42
C GLY A 458 1.48 49.74 11.09
N SER A 459 0.24 49.34 10.78
CA SER A 459 -0.57 49.78 9.62
C SER A 459 -0.22 49.23 8.22
N ARG A 460 -1.14 48.39 7.72
CA ARG A 460 -2.02 48.56 6.53
C ARG A 460 -1.51 49.22 5.21
N ASP A 461 -2.21 48.79 4.15
CA ASP A 461 -2.42 49.41 2.82
C ASP A 461 -1.41 49.11 1.69
N SER A 462 -1.93 48.47 0.64
CA SER A 462 -1.41 48.49 -0.74
C SER A 462 -2.51 48.01 -1.71
N CYS A 463 -3.13 48.95 -2.43
CA CYS A 463 -4.06 48.68 -3.52
C CYS A 463 -3.39 48.95 -4.86
N THR A 464 -3.39 47.99 -5.77
CA THR A 464 -3.20 48.12 -7.23
C THR A 464 -3.52 46.77 -7.89
N GLN A 465 -3.92 46.64 -9.15
CA GLN A 465 -4.58 47.58 -10.09
C GLN A 465 -4.99 46.74 -11.32
N THR A 466 -6.27 46.72 -11.70
CA THR A 466 -6.72 46.25 -13.02
C THR A 466 -7.85 47.17 -13.52
N ASP A 467 -7.86 47.47 -14.82
CA ASP A 467 -8.69 48.53 -15.41
C ASP A 467 -9.29 48.08 -16.75
N LYS A 468 -10.62 48.22 -16.90
CA LYS A 468 -11.47 48.15 -18.13
C LYS A 468 -11.30 46.90 -19.05
N GLY A 469 -12.33 46.40 -19.73
CA GLY A 469 -13.76 46.74 -19.87
C GLY A 469 -14.44 45.62 -20.70
N GLN A 470 -15.61 45.74 -21.32
CA GLN A 470 -16.58 46.84 -21.48
C GLN A 470 -17.91 46.28 -22.07
N GLY A 471 -19.08 46.78 -21.66
CA GLY A 471 -20.29 46.79 -22.52
C GLY A 471 -21.58 46.12 -21.97
N GLN A 472 -22.72 46.78 -22.25
CA GLN A 472 -24.13 46.31 -22.20
C GLN A 472 -24.71 45.87 -20.82
N ASP A 473 -25.97 46.15 -20.46
CA ASP A 473 -26.94 47.12 -21.02
C ASP A 473 -28.08 47.51 -20.01
N THR A 474 -28.83 48.55 -20.37
CA THR A 474 -30.23 48.88 -19.92
C THR A 474 -30.60 49.24 -18.45
N SER A 475 -31.28 50.41 -18.35
CA SER A 475 -32.45 50.75 -17.49
C SER A 475 -32.44 50.67 -15.94
N LYS A 476 -32.11 51.83 -15.32
CA LYS A 476 -32.97 52.70 -14.45
C LYS A 476 -33.66 52.17 -13.15
N PRO A 477 -34.03 53.07 -12.20
CA PRO A 477 -34.08 52.74 -10.76
C PRO A 477 -35.45 52.90 -10.07
N SER A 478 -35.55 52.50 -8.79
CA SER A 478 -36.16 53.31 -7.70
C SER A 478 -35.87 52.75 -6.29
N THR A 479 -35.89 53.64 -5.30
CA THR A 479 -35.72 53.45 -3.84
C THR A 479 -36.97 54.00 -3.12
N PRO A 480 -37.09 54.00 -1.77
CA PRO A 480 -36.81 52.96 -0.76
C PRO A 480 -38.06 52.75 0.14
N ALA A 481 -37.84 52.54 1.46
CA ALA A 481 -38.77 52.71 2.60
C ALA A 481 -39.57 51.47 3.07
N LEU A 482 -39.97 51.32 4.34
CA LEU A 482 -39.48 51.79 5.66
C LEU A 482 -40.28 51.04 6.75
N GLN A 483 -39.71 50.80 7.94
CA GLN A 483 -40.44 50.57 9.22
C GLN A 483 -41.32 49.28 9.28
N SER A 484 -41.71 48.73 10.43
CA SER A 484 -41.34 49.02 11.83
C SER A 484 -41.44 47.77 12.74
N MET A 485 -41.11 47.98 14.02
CA MET A 485 -41.44 47.23 15.25
C MET A 485 -42.63 46.23 15.18
N THR A 486 -42.73 45.17 15.98
CA THR A 486 -42.57 45.18 17.46
C THR A 486 -42.40 43.77 18.05
N LEU A 487 -41.70 43.64 19.18
CA LEU A 487 -41.68 42.43 20.05
C LEU A 487 -42.84 42.47 21.08
N PRO A 488 -43.19 41.34 21.71
CA PRO A 488 -42.68 41.14 23.07
C PRO A 488 -42.22 39.70 23.36
N ALA A 489 -41.45 39.51 24.44
CA ALA A 489 -40.81 38.23 24.79
C ALA A 489 -41.25 37.68 26.15
N ARG A 490 -41.18 36.35 26.33
CA ARG A 490 -40.98 35.74 27.66
C ARG A 490 -40.32 34.35 27.63
N LEU A 491 -39.01 34.35 27.87
CA LEU A 491 -38.23 33.44 28.73
C LEU A 491 -38.70 31.97 28.90
N SER A 492 -37.88 31.02 28.42
CA SER A 492 -37.17 30.10 29.32
C SER A 492 -35.95 29.44 28.63
N SER A 493 -34.97 29.01 29.43
CA SER A 493 -33.69 28.34 29.07
C SER A 493 -33.66 26.92 29.68
N PRO A 494 -32.64 26.04 29.49
CA PRO A 494 -31.30 26.26 28.92
C PRO A 494 -30.79 25.19 27.90
N SER A 495 -29.54 25.36 27.50
CA SER A 495 -28.75 24.52 26.57
C SER A 495 -27.89 23.47 27.33
N PRO A 496 -26.88 22.83 26.70
CA PRO A 496 -26.86 22.02 25.48
C PRO A 496 -26.45 20.55 25.77
N VAL A 497 -26.55 19.61 24.81
CA VAL A 497 -26.05 18.23 24.97
C VAL A 497 -24.99 17.88 23.92
N TYR A 498 -23.83 17.49 24.42
CA TYR A 498 -22.67 16.94 23.71
C TYR A 498 -22.81 15.41 23.61
N ILE A 499 -22.50 14.81 22.46
CA ILE A 499 -22.56 13.36 22.23
C ILE A 499 -21.16 12.76 22.41
N PRO A 500 -20.93 11.83 23.36
CA PRO A 500 -19.66 11.11 23.50
C PRO A 500 -19.66 9.79 22.72
N ASP A 501 -18.51 9.44 22.13
CA ASP A 501 -18.24 8.10 21.60
C ASP A 501 -18.31 7.00 22.66
N ARG A 502 -18.74 5.80 22.26
CA ARG A 502 -18.35 4.54 22.90
C ARG A 502 -18.08 3.45 21.87
N ILE A 503 -16.85 2.94 21.91
CA ILE A 503 -16.34 1.83 21.09
C ILE A 503 -16.10 0.60 21.98
N ALA A 504 -16.20 -0.59 21.37
CA ALA A 504 -15.81 -1.92 21.85
C ALA A 504 -16.66 -2.58 22.96
N GLY A 505 -16.97 -3.86 22.74
CA GLY A 505 -17.79 -4.70 23.64
C GLY A 505 -18.00 -6.14 23.17
N GLN A 506 -16.95 -6.79 22.64
CA GLN A 506 -16.78 -8.24 22.39
C GLN A 506 -18.03 -9.09 21.99
N LEU A 507 -18.08 -9.51 20.71
CA LEU A 507 -18.93 -10.64 20.27
C LEU A 507 -18.29 -11.98 20.65
N THR A 508 -18.71 -12.57 21.77
CA THR A 508 -18.37 -13.95 22.17
C THR A 508 -19.50 -14.93 21.81
N LEU A 509 -19.56 -15.32 20.52
CA LEU A 509 -20.45 -16.38 20.06
C LEU A 509 -20.14 -17.70 20.77
N SER A 510 -21.15 -18.32 21.39
CA SER A 510 -20.99 -19.57 22.12
C SER A 510 -21.16 -20.76 21.18
N ILE A 511 -20.42 -21.84 21.43
CA ILE A 511 -20.56 -23.10 20.67
C ILE A 511 -21.99 -23.68 20.78
N ARG A 512 -22.75 -23.30 21.81
CA ARG A 512 -24.19 -23.64 21.94
C ARG A 512 -25.07 -23.04 20.84
N ASP A 513 -24.70 -21.89 20.29
CA ASP A 513 -25.55 -21.12 19.37
C ASP A 513 -25.47 -21.65 17.91
N ILE A 514 -24.45 -22.46 17.61
CA ILE A 514 -24.18 -23.00 16.26
C ILE A 514 -24.84 -24.37 16.05
N ILE A 515 -25.07 -25.13 17.12
CA ILE A 515 -25.63 -26.51 17.06
C ILE A 515 -27.00 -26.57 16.38
N PRO A 516 -27.97 -25.65 16.61
CA PRO A 516 -29.26 -25.68 15.92
C PRO A 516 -29.16 -25.46 14.40
N ILE A 517 -28.17 -24.68 13.97
CA ILE A 517 -28.00 -24.28 12.56
C ILE A 517 -27.44 -25.44 11.74
N LEU A 518 -26.51 -26.23 12.30
CA LEU A 518 -25.96 -27.42 11.64
C LEU A 518 -27.00 -28.53 11.45
N TYR A 519 -27.96 -28.68 12.37
CA TYR A 519 -29.00 -29.71 12.27
C TYR A 519 -29.98 -29.45 11.11
N PHE A 520 -30.23 -28.17 10.77
CA PHE A 520 -31.12 -27.76 9.68
C PHE A 520 -30.47 -27.84 8.28
N LEU A 521 -29.16 -28.12 8.21
CA LEU A 521 -28.38 -28.22 6.96
C LEU A 521 -28.09 -29.68 6.53
N PHE A 522 -28.55 -30.67 7.30
CA PHE A 522 -28.27 -32.09 7.11
C PHE A 522 -29.48 -33.01 7.36
N SER A 523 -30.71 -32.50 7.15
CA SER A 523 -31.97 -33.27 7.11
C SER A 523 -32.65 -33.11 5.75
#